data_AF-A0AAV7Q623-F1
#
_entry.id   AF-A0AAV7Q623-F1
#
_cell.length_a   1.000
_cell.length_b   1.000
_cell.length_c   1.000
_cell.angle_alpha   90.00
_cell.angle_beta   90.00
_cell.angle_gamma   90.00
#
_symmetry.space_group_name_H-M   'P 1'
#
loop_
_entity.id
_entity.type
_entity.pdbx_description
1 polymer ?
#
loop_
_entity_poly.entity_id
_entity_poly.type
_entity_poly.pdbx_seq_one_letter_code
_entity_poly.pdbx_strand_id
1 'polypeptide(L)'
;MHHATSLSPMQEELNDQWIQAERKKESTSSVSACDGTLEQIKKINVHQSSGGAERTAPRRRRYRPGIRALMEIRKYQKTTNLLIRKLPFSRLVREITAVFTRGVDFRWQSSALLALQEATEAFLVLLLQDSYYCTLHAKRVTLHVQDIQLARRLRGHDGMLT
;
A
#
# COMPACT_ATOMS: atom_id res chain seq x y z
N MET A 1 -26.58 -5.76 11.65
CA MET A 1 -26.01 -4.67 12.46
C MET A 1 -24.56 -4.52 12.05
N HIS A 2 -24.26 -3.52 11.21
CA HIS A 2 -22.92 -3.28 10.66
C HIS A 2 -22.10 -2.50 11.67
N HIS A 3 -21.16 -3.16 12.35
CA HIS A 3 -20.10 -2.45 13.07
C HIS A 3 -18.97 -2.20 12.08
N ALA A 4 -18.99 -1.02 11.44
CA ALA A 4 -17.79 -0.45 10.87
C ALA A 4 -16.85 -0.16 12.05
N THR A 5 -15.76 -0.92 12.17
CA THR A 5 -14.69 -0.60 13.12
C THR A 5 -13.98 0.64 12.57
N SER A 6 -14.50 1.81 12.90
CA SER A 6 -13.81 3.08 12.72
C SER A 6 -12.44 2.96 13.38
N LEU A 7 -11.38 3.30 12.63
CA LEU A 7 -10.06 3.57 13.19
C LEU A 7 -10.26 4.51 14.40
N SER A 8 -9.63 4.18 15.53
CA SER A 8 -9.67 5.06 16.71
C SER A 8 -9.26 6.48 16.28
N PRO A 9 -9.94 7.54 16.74
CA PRO A 9 -9.62 8.93 16.39
C PRO A 9 -8.13 9.28 16.54
N MET A 10 -7.46 8.61 17.48
CA MET A 10 -6.02 8.74 17.73
C MET A 10 -5.14 8.28 16.55
N GLN A 11 -5.60 7.29 15.75
CA GLN A 11 -4.87 6.80 14.58
C GLN A 11 -5.03 7.69 13.36
N GLU A 12 -6.20 8.33 13.21
CA GLU A 12 -6.40 9.37 12.20
C GLU A 12 -5.55 10.60 12.52
N GLU A 13 -5.51 11.05 13.78
CA GLU A 13 -4.67 12.16 14.21
C GLU A 13 -3.17 11.90 13.99
N LEU A 14 -2.68 10.71 14.31
CA LEU A 14 -1.26 10.36 14.10
C LEU A 14 -0.91 10.29 12.60
N ASN A 15 -1.83 9.80 11.76
CA ASN A 15 -1.64 9.74 10.31
C ASN A 15 -1.66 11.15 9.70
N ASP A 16 -2.54 12.04 10.18
CA ASP A 16 -2.61 13.44 9.76
C ASP A 16 -1.41 14.24 10.24
N GLN A 17 -0.95 14.02 11.47
CA GLN A 17 0.29 14.61 11.99
C GLN A 17 1.51 14.20 11.14
N TRP A 18 1.57 12.93 10.73
CA TRP A 18 2.63 12.45 9.85
C TRP A 18 2.55 13.10 8.46
N ILE A 19 1.35 13.21 7.87
CA ILE A 19 1.13 13.89 6.58
C ILE A 19 1.52 15.38 6.65
N GLN A 20 1.18 16.07 7.74
CA GLN A 20 1.54 17.48 7.94
C GLN A 20 3.04 17.68 8.17
N ALA A 21 3.69 16.78 8.90
CA ALA A 21 5.13 16.80 9.11
C ALA A 21 5.90 16.63 7.79
N GLU A 22 5.40 15.81 6.88
CA GLU A 22 6.02 15.58 5.57
C GLU A 22 5.83 16.78 4.62
N ARG A 23 4.67 17.45 4.67
CA ARG A 23 4.42 18.68 3.90
C ARG A 23 5.34 19.83 4.34
N LYS A 24 5.63 19.95 5.65
CA LYS A 24 6.58 20.94 6.18
C LYS A 24 8.01 20.74 5.71
N LYS A 25 8.43 19.51 5.40
CA LYS A 25 9.76 19.20 4.84
C LYS A 25 9.87 19.58 3.37
N GLU A 26 8.77 19.56 2.61
CA GLU A 26 8.76 19.96 1.20
C GLU A 26 8.77 21.49 1.03
N SER A 27 8.21 22.24 1.97
CA SER A 27 8.15 23.71 1.92
C SER A 27 9.45 24.43 2.34
N THR A 28 10.41 23.74 2.95
CA THR A 28 11.74 24.31 3.26
C THR A 28 12.75 24.14 2.12
N SER A 29 12.39 23.44 1.03
CA SER A 29 13.24 23.30 -0.17
C SER A 29 12.61 23.93 -1.40
N SER A 30 12.50 25.27 -1.43
CA SER A 30 12.77 26.11 -2.61
C SER A 30 12.15 27.51 -2.45
N VAL A 31 13.03 28.48 -2.20
CA VAL A 31 12.80 29.88 -2.55
C VAL A 31 13.50 30.10 -3.90
N SER A 32 12.76 30.53 -4.91
CA SER A 32 13.03 31.79 -5.62
C SER A 32 11.99 32.01 -6.73
N ALA A 33 11.25 33.10 -6.58
CA ALA A 33 10.21 33.55 -7.49
C ALA A 33 10.82 34.44 -8.60
N CYS A 34 10.25 34.38 -9.80
CA CYS A 34 10.20 35.52 -10.69
C CYS A 34 8.78 35.61 -11.27
N ASP A 35 8.09 36.66 -10.84
CA ASP A 35 6.79 37.10 -11.32
C ASP A 35 7.03 38.29 -12.26
N GLY A 36 6.29 38.38 -13.35
CA GLY A 36 6.55 39.36 -14.40
C GLY A 36 5.57 39.23 -15.56
N THR A 37 4.43 39.88 -15.39
CA THR A 37 3.45 40.24 -16.43
C THR A 37 4.09 40.88 -17.65
N LEU A 38 3.53 40.65 -18.85
CA LEU A 38 3.23 41.67 -19.87
C LEU A 38 2.66 41.02 -21.15
N GLU A 39 1.33 41.07 -21.23
CA GLU A 39 0.59 41.32 -22.47
C GLU A 39 1.27 42.45 -23.28
N GLN A 40 1.91 42.11 -24.41
CA GLN A 40 1.99 42.88 -25.66
C GLN A 40 3.16 42.37 -26.53
N ILE A 41 2.83 41.77 -27.68
CA ILE A 41 3.25 42.24 -29.03
C ILE A 41 2.65 41.26 -30.04
N LYS A 42 1.60 41.76 -30.69
CA LYS A 42 0.99 41.23 -31.89
C LYS A 42 1.86 41.67 -33.08
N LYS A 43 2.36 40.74 -33.92
CA LYS A 43 2.36 40.79 -35.40
C LYS A 43 3.39 39.88 -36.11
N ILE A 44 2.84 39.09 -37.05
CA ILE A 44 3.30 38.85 -38.44
C ILE A 44 4.16 37.61 -38.78
N ASN A 45 3.54 36.83 -39.68
CA ASN A 45 4.01 35.92 -40.75
C ASN A 45 4.80 34.64 -40.50
N VAL A 46 4.06 33.53 -40.69
CA VAL A 46 4.19 32.62 -41.86
C VAL A 46 5.54 32.68 -42.57
N HIS A 47 6.44 31.74 -42.24
CA HIS A 47 7.24 31.02 -43.23
C HIS A 47 7.24 29.54 -42.86
N GLN A 48 6.77 28.75 -43.82
CA GLN A 48 6.75 27.31 -43.82
C GLN A 48 8.19 26.80 -43.70
N SER A 49 8.53 26.15 -42.59
CA SER A 49 9.71 25.29 -42.51
C SER A 49 9.27 23.88 -42.20
N SER A 50 9.36 23.06 -43.25
CA SER A 50 9.32 21.60 -43.21
C SER A 50 10.47 21.09 -42.33
N GLY A 51 10.22 20.95 -41.03
CA GLY A 51 11.10 20.28 -40.08
C GLY A 51 10.37 19.07 -39.51
N GLY A 52 10.87 17.87 -39.80
CA GLY A 52 10.29 16.62 -39.32
C GLY A 52 10.08 16.64 -37.82
N ALA A 53 8.82 16.64 -37.38
CA ALA A 53 8.45 16.47 -35.99
C ALA A 53 8.72 15.02 -35.60
N GLU A 54 9.96 14.73 -35.20
CA GLU A 54 10.27 13.54 -34.44
C GLU A 54 9.48 13.62 -33.13
N ARG A 55 8.39 12.85 -33.06
CA ARG A 55 7.52 12.75 -31.89
C ARG A 55 8.32 12.11 -30.76
N THR A 56 9.07 12.91 -30.01
CA THR A 56 9.68 12.48 -28.76
C THR A 56 8.56 12.00 -27.84
N ALA A 57 8.49 10.69 -27.61
CA ALA A 57 7.45 10.07 -26.80
C ALA A 57 7.33 10.80 -25.45
N PRO A 58 6.10 11.08 -24.96
CA PRO A 58 5.91 11.82 -23.72
C PRO A 58 6.66 11.11 -22.59
N ARG A 59 7.58 11.85 -21.96
CA ARG A 59 8.42 11.34 -20.89
C ARG A 59 7.50 10.83 -19.77
N ARG A 60 7.55 9.52 -19.48
CA ARG A 60 6.70 8.91 -18.44
C ARG A 60 6.96 9.62 -17.11
N ARG A 61 5.94 10.31 -16.58
CA ARG A 61 6.04 11.05 -15.31
C ARG A 61 6.40 10.08 -14.19
N ARG A 62 7.54 10.31 -13.53
CA ARG A 62 7.97 9.55 -12.36
C ARG A 62 7.36 10.20 -11.11
N TYR A 63 6.77 9.38 -10.25
CA TYR A 63 6.30 9.85 -8.94
C TYR A 63 7.49 10.05 -8.01
N ARG A 64 7.42 11.05 -7.11
CA ARG A 64 8.38 11.16 -6.01
C ARG A 64 8.31 9.88 -5.15
N PRO A 65 9.43 9.45 -4.55
CA PRO A 65 9.43 8.35 -3.59
C PRO A 65 8.34 8.55 -2.52
N GLY A 66 7.66 7.47 -2.12
CA GLY A 66 6.54 7.52 -1.16
C GLY A 66 5.17 7.84 -1.75
N ILE A 67 5.07 8.68 -2.80
CA ILE A 67 3.76 9.10 -3.35
C ILE A 67 2.95 7.92 -3.89
N ARG A 68 3.58 6.99 -4.62
CA ARG A 68 2.90 5.77 -5.08
C ARG A 68 2.45 4.86 -3.94
N ALA A 69 3.30 4.69 -2.93
CA ALA A 69 2.96 3.89 -1.76
C ALA A 69 1.74 4.48 -1.02
N LEU A 70 1.68 5.80 -0.84
CA LEU A 70 0.53 6.46 -0.20
C LEU A 70 -0.76 6.31 -1.01
N MET A 71 -0.69 6.38 -2.35
CA MET A 71 -1.85 6.12 -3.20
C MET A 71 -2.32 4.66 -3.09
N GLU A 72 -1.39 3.70 -3.03
CA GLU A 72 -1.70 2.28 -2.87
C GLU A 72 -2.32 1.99 -1.50
N ILE A 73 -1.78 2.55 -0.41
CA ILE A 73 -2.33 2.43 0.94
C ILE A 73 -3.80 2.90 0.96
N ARG A 74 -4.08 4.10 0.43
CA ARG A 74 -5.45 4.64 0.37
C ARG A 74 -6.38 3.76 -0.47
N LYS A 75 -5.89 3.23 -1.60
CA LYS A 75 -6.66 2.34 -2.47
C LYS A 75 -7.02 1.03 -1.77
N TYR A 76 -6.06 0.39 -1.12
CA TYR A 76 -6.26 -0.90 -0.45
C TYR A 76 -7.03 -0.78 0.85
N GLN A 77 -6.95 0.34 1.57
CA GLN A 77 -7.80 0.58 2.74
C GLN A 77 -9.25 0.88 2.37
N LYS A 78 -9.51 1.44 1.18
CA LYS A 78 -10.87 1.73 0.70
C LYS A 78 -11.60 0.50 0.15
N THR A 79 -10.86 -0.52 -0.28
CA THR A 79 -11.43 -1.70 -0.97
C THR A 79 -11.17 -2.97 -0.18
N THR A 80 -12.06 -3.95 -0.30
CA THR A 80 -12.00 -5.22 0.45
C THR A 80 -11.69 -6.42 -0.45
N ASN A 81 -10.97 -6.19 -1.55
CA ASN A 81 -10.64 -7.25 -2.51
C ASN A 81 -9.53 -8.14 -1.96
N LEU A 82 -9.63 -9.45 -2.22
CA LEU A 82 -8.54 -10.40 -1.96
C LEU A 82 -7.31 -10.06 -2.81
N LEU A 83 -6.15 -9.98 -2.17
CA LEU A 83 -4.89 -9.57 -2.79
C LEU A 83 -4.05 -10.76 -3.26
N ILE A 84 -4.19 -11.91 -2.61
CA ILE A 84 -3.47 -13.12 -3.00
C ILE A 84 -4.18 -13.76 -4.20
N ARG A 85 -3.41 -14.21 -5.20
CA ARG A 85 -3.97 -14.92 -6.35
C ARG A 85 -4.55 -16.26 -5.91
N LYS A 86 -5.78 -16.56 -6.35
CA LYS A 86 -6.53 -17.76 -5.92
C LYS A 86 -5.86 -19.09 -6.28
N LEU A 87 -5.26 -19.20 -7.46
CA LEU A 87 -4.63 -20.46 -7.92
C LEU A 87 -3.42 -20.89 -7.08
N PRO A 88 -2.40 -20.04 -6.84
CA PRO A 88 -1.27 -20.43 -5.99
C PRO A 88 -1.71 -20.68 -4.54
N PHE A 89 -2.65 -19.90 -3.99
CA PHE A 89 -3.20 -20.15 -2.66
C PHE A 89 -3.86 -21.54 -2.56
N SER A 90 -4.70 -21.88 -3.53
CA SER A 90 -5.34 -23.21 -3.61
C SER A 90 -4.33 -24.36 -3.69
N ARG A 91 -3.23 -24.20 -4.44
CA ARG A 91 -2.15 -25.20 -4.49
C ARG A 91 -1.48 -25.38 -3.13
N LEU A 92 -1.18 -24.28 -2.45
CA LEU A 92 -0.56 -24.30 -1.12
C LEU A 92 -1.47 -24.96 -0.08
N VAL A 93 -2.77 -24.67 -0.08
CA VAL A 93 -3.72 -25.34 0.83
C VAL A 93 -3.71 -26.86 0.61
N ARG A 94 -3.70 -27.32 -0.65
CA ARG A 94 -3.66 -28.75 -0.97
C ARG A 94 -2.35 -29.41 -0.58
N GLU A 95 -1.23 -28.73 -0.79
CA GLU A 95 0.10 -29.18 -0.36
C GLU A 95 0.15 -29.39 1.15
N ILE A 96 -0.31 -28.42 1.93
CA ILE A 96 -0.38 -28.52 3.40
C ILE A 96 -1.31 -29.68 3.81
N THR A 97 -2.47 -29.80 3.16
CA THR A 97 -3.43 -30.87 3.45
C THR A 97 -2.82 -32.25 3.21
N ALA A 98 -2.04 -32.41 2.15
CA ALA A 98 -1.41 -33.70 1.81
C ALA A 98 -0.46 -34.19 2.91
N VAL A 99 0.24 -33.28 3.61
CA VAL A 99 1.12 -33.62 4.74
C VAL A 99 0.35 -34.32 5.87
N PHE A 100 -0.91 -33.93 6.11
CA PHE A 100 -1.71 -34.48 7.20
C PHE A 100 -2.49 -35.73 6.83
N THR A 101 -2.60 -36.08 5.55
CA THR A 101 -3.66 -36.96 5.08
C THR A 101 -3.24 -38.40 4.77
N ARG A 102 -1.98 -38.81 5.04
CA ARG A 102 -1.49 -40.22 4.92
C ARG A 102 -1.99 -41.00 3.69
N GLY A 103 -2.18 -40.34 2.54
CA GLY A 103 -2.63 -40.96 1.29
C GLY A 103 -4.13 -40.96 1.00
N VAL A 104 -4.97 -40.27 1.78
CA VAL A 104 -6.39 -40.04 1.43
C VAL A 104 -6.53 -38.77 0.57
N ASP A 105 -7.31 -38.84 -0.50
CA ASP A 105 -7.54 -37.68 -1.37
C ASP A 105 -8.75 -36.86 -0.88
N PHE A 106 -8.49 -35.69 -0.28
CA PHE A 106 -9.56 -34.75 0.08
C PHE A 106 -10.02 -33.89 -1.10
N ARG A 107 -11.34 -33.78 -1.26
CA ARG A 107 -11.97 -32.85 -2.21
C ARG A 107 -12.32 -31.55 -1.50
N TRP A 108 -11.77 -30.45 -2.00
CA TRP A 108 -12.04 -29.10 -1.48
C TRP A 108 -13.24 -28.46 -2.16
N GLN A 109 -14.15 -27.90 -1.37
CA GLN A 109 -15.21 -27.03 -1.86
C GLN A 109 -14.62 -25.64 -2.21
N SER A 110 -15.17 -25.00 -3.24
CA SER A 110 -14.72 -23.67 -3.67
C SER A 110 -14.94 -22.59 -2.60
N SER A 111 -16.07 -22.63 -1.89
CA SER A 111 -16.37 -21.72 -0.77
C SER A 111 -15.42 -21.90 0.41
N ALA A 112 -15.02 -23.14 0.72
CA ALA A 112 -14.06 -23.40 1.80
C ALA A 112 -12.69 -22.78 1.50
N LEU A 113 -12.21 -22.89 0.26
CA LEU A 113 -10.96 -22.26 -0.16
C LEU A 113 -11.02 -20.73 -0.10
N LEU A 114 -12.17 -20.13 -0.43
CA LEU A 114 -12.36 -18.68 -0.28
C LEU A 114 -12.37 -18.26 1.19
N ALA A 115 -13.08 -18.97 2.05
CA ALA A 115 -13.13 -18.68 3.48
C ALA A 115 -11.74 -18.78 4.13
N LEU A 116 -10.95 -19.80 3.77
CA LEU A 116 -9.56 -19.92 4.22
C LEU A 116 -8.70 -18.75 3.74
N GLN A 117 -8.88 -18.30 2.50
CA GLN A 117 -8.14 -17.17 1.96
C GLN A 117 -8.50 -15.87 2.68
N GLU A 118 -9.79 -15.60 2.88
CA GLU A 118 -10.27 -14.43 3.61
C GLU A 118 -9.71 -14.37 5.04
N ALA A 119 -9.78 -15.49 5.78
CA ALA A 119 -9.24 -15.57 7.13
C ALA A 119 -7.71 -15.36 7.16
N THR A 120 -6.99 -15.95 6.19
CA THR A 120 -5.53 -15.83 6.12
C THR A 120 -5.10 -14.40 5.80
N GLU A 121 -5.73 -13.75 4.82
CA GLU A 121 -5.41 -12.36 4.46
C GLU A 121 -5.76 -11.40 5.61
N ALA A 122 -6.90 -11.58 6.28
CA ALA A 122 -7.26 -10.79 7.45
C ALA A 122 -6.23 -10.93 8.58
N PHE A 123 -5.78 -12.16 8.86
CA PHE A 123 -4.73 -12.40 9.86
C PHE A 123 -3.42 -11.69 9.50
N LEU A 124 -2.98 -11.78 8.24
CA LEU A 124 -1.74 -11.15 7.79
C LEU A 124 -1.81 -9.61 7.88
N VAL A 125 -2.95 -9.01 7.52
CA VAL A 125 -3.15 -7.56 7.63
C VAL A 125 -3.03 -7.11 9.09
N LEU A 126 -3.70 -7.81 10.01
CA LEU A 126 -3.63 -7.50 11.44
C LEU A 126 -2.22 -7.67 12.01
N LEU A 127 -1.52 -8.74 11.64
CA LEU A 127 -0.14 -8.97 12.09
C LEU A 127 0.81 -7.88 11.58
N LEU A 128 0.65 -7.47 10.32
CA LEU A 128 1.48 -6.42 9.71
C LEU A 128 1.19 -5.04 10.30
N GLN A 129 -0.05 -4.76 10.69
CA GLN A 129 -0.41 -3.53 11.39
C GLN A 129 0.31 -3.44 12.75
N ASP A 130 0.30 -4.52 13.55
CA ASP A 130 1.01 -4.56 14.84
C ASP A 130 2.53 -4.45 14.68
N SER A 131 3.06 -5.14 13.67
CA SER A 131 4.49 -5.07 13.32
C SER A 131 4.88 -3.64 12.88
N TYR A 132 3.98 -2.92 12.21
CA TYR A 132 4.21 -1.53 11.84
C TYR A 132 4.23 -0.59 13.05
N TYR A 133 3.40 -0.81 14.08
CA TYR A 133 3.52 -0.05 15.33
C TYR A 133 4.87 -0.27 16.03
N CYS A 134 5.41 -1.50 16.00
CA CYS A 134 6.76 -1.78 16.51
C CYS A 134 7.85 -1.03 15.72
N THR A 135 7.68 -0.97 14.40
CA THR A 135 8.57 -0.22 13.50
C THR A 135 8.58 1.29 13.83
N LEU A 136 7.38 1.85 14.02
CA LEU A 136 7.19 3.26 14.38
C LEU A 136 7.74 3.58 15.76
N HIS A 137 7.57 2.68 16.74
CA HIS A 137 8.15 2.79 18.07
C HIS A 137 9.68 2.89 18.01
N ALA A 138 10.31 2.17 17.08
CA ALA A 138 11.75 2.24 16.82
C ALA A 138 12.18 3.44 15.94
N LYS A 139 11.29 4.41 15.67
CA LYS A 139 11.52 5.60 14.82
C LYS A 139 11.94 5.27 13.38
N ARG A 140 11.54 4.11 12.86
CA ARG A 140 11.76 3.68 11.48
C ARG A 140 10.45 3.76 10.69
N VAL A 141 10.56 3.82 9.36
CA VAL A 141 9.41 3.73 8.43
C VAL A 141 9.38 2.38 7.71
N THR A 142 10.54 1.74 7.55
CA THR A 142 10.68 0.44 6.89
C THR A 142 10.52 -0.70 7.90
N LEU A 143 9.59 -1.60 7.61
CA LEU A 143 9.29 -2.78 8.43
C LEU A 143 10.42 -3.82 8.30
N HIS A 144 10.89 -4.34 9.43
CA HIS A 144 11.93 -5.37 9.50
C HIS A 144 11.41 -6.66 10.13
N VAL A 145 12.11 -7.78 9.88
CA VAL A 145 11.75 -9.10 10.43
C VAL A 145 11.68 -9.09 11.96
N GLN A 146 12.54 -8.31 12.61
CA GLN A 146 12.55 -8.11 14.07
C GLN A 146 11.23 -7.53 14.59
N ASP A 147 10.59 -6.64 13.82
CA ASP A 147 9.33 -6.00 14.20
C ASP A 147 8.18 -7.02 14.17
N ILE A 148 8.19 -7.94 13.19
CA ILE A 148 7.23 -9.06 13.10
C ILE A 148 7.45 -10.06 14.23
N GLN A 149 8.70 -10.43 14.49
CA GLN A 149 9.05 -11.35 15.57
C GLN A 149 8.63 -10.79 16.93
N LEU A 150 8.86 -9.49 17.16
CA LEU A 150 8.44 -8.80 18.36
C LEU A 150 6.91 -8.80 18.48
N ALA A 151 6.18 -8.41 17.44
CA ALA A 151 4.72 -8.43 17.43
C ALA A 151 4.14 -9.82 17.74
N ARG A 152 4.71 -10.87 17.13
CA ARG A 152 4.32 -12.26 17.43
C ARG A 152 4.62 -12.66 18.86
N ARG A 153 5.77 -12.24 19.40
CA ARG A 153 6.16 -12.54 20.78
C ARG A 153 5.26 -11.85 21.80
N LEU A 154 4.86 -10.60 21.53
CA LEU A 154 3.96 -9.83 22.38
C LEU A 154 2.52 -10.36 22.34
N ARG A 155 2.07 -10.88 21.19
CA ARG A 155 0.78 -11.58 21.07
C ARG A 155 0.74 -12.92 21.81
N GLY A 156 1.88 -13.49 22.19
CA GLY A 156 1.98 -14.79 22.85
C GLY A 156 1.97 -15.97 21.88
N HIS A 157 2.13 -17.18 22.42
CA HIS A 157 2.07 -18.44 21.65
C HIS A 157 0.66 -18.68 21.06
N ASP A 158 -0.36 -18.11 21.70
CA ASP A 158 -1.77 -18.28 21.37
C ASP A 158 -2.32 -17.06 20.62
N GLY A 159 -1.76 -16.75 19.46
CA GLY A 159 -2.30 -15.72 18.54
C GLY A 159 -3.71 -16.03 17.99
N MET A 160 -4.44 -16.97 18.60
CA MET A 160 -5.85 -17.24 18.39
C MET A 160 -6.67 -16.58 19.50
N LEU A 161 -7.74 -15.90 19.08
CA LEU A 161 -8.83 -15.42 19.91
C LEU A 161 -9.26 -16.53 20.89
N THR A 162 -9.00 -16.36 22.19
CA THR A 162 -9.88 -16.89 23.24
C THR A 162 -11.16 -16.09 23.29
#